data_AF-A0A178LW37-F1
#
_entry.id   AF-A0A178LW37-F1
#
_cell.length_a   1.000
_cell.length_b   1.000
_cell.length_c   1.000
_cell.angle_alpha   90.00
_cell.angle_beta   90.00
_cell.angle_gamma   90.00
#
_symmetry.space_group_name_H-M   'P 1'
#
loop_
_entity.id
_entity.type
_entity.pdbx_description
1 polymer ?
#
loop_
_entity_poly.entity_id
_entity_poly.type
_entity_poly.pdbx_seq_one_letter_code
_entity_poly.pdbx_strand_id
1 'polypeptide(L)'
;MAEYRLEDLARVSGVSARNIRAYRERGLLDAPRRVGRSALYDDYHLSQLNTISHLLRKGYNSAHIAEFFASMRQGTDLADILGLQQAVLGPSKVSQNNGTPTTIDPDSDEGRKLVEYGLAEVVGSKIRVNDGAAAEILERSPDQVLYARALVRFIEAAAHSVDDLAEAFVASLVELYRTRVGANYLPRPDELDEIRRIAQDYRALGENVIAAQFDRATRRQMVTSASDYTARILLGGAWEPRRRGA
;
A
#
# COMPACT_ATOMS: atom_id res chain seq x y z
N MET A 1 3.69 1.98 40.02
CA MET A 1 2.61 1.16 39.43
C MET A 1 1.76 0.65 40.56
N ALA A 2 0.47 0.96 40.55
CA ALA A 2 -0.46 0.32 41.47
C ALA A 2 -0.69 -1.13 41.04
N GLU A 3 -0.82 -2.04 42.02
CA GLU A 3 -1.14 -3.44 41.77
C GLU A 3 -2.59 -3.71 42.20
N TYR A 4 -3.37 -4.28 41.30
CA TYR A 4 -4.78 -4.58 41.50
C TYR A 4 -5.00 -6.09 41.53
N ARG A 5 -5.78 -6.57 42.51
CA ARG A 5 -6.43 -7.87 42.39
C ARG A 5 -7.64 -7.75 41.46
N LEU A 6 -8.14 -8.88 40.95
CA LEU A 6 -9.24 -8.89 40.00
C LEU A 6 -10.47 -8.10 40.46
N GLU A 7 -10.87 -8.24 41.73
CA GLU A 7 -12.04 -7.53 42.28
C GLU A 7 -11.78 -6.01 42.42
N ASP A 8 -10.55 -5.63 42.77
CA ASP A 8 -10.16 -4.21 42.84
C ASP A 8 -10.13 -3.57 41.45
N LEU A 9 -9.57 -4.29 40.48
CA LEU A 9 -9.57 -3.85 39.09
C LEU A 9 -11.00 -3.72 38.56
N ALA A 10 -11.88 -4.66 38.89
CA ALA A 10 -13.28 -4.61 38.48
C ALA A 10 -14.00 -3.37 39.02
N ARG A 11 -13.77 -3.06 40.30
CA ARG A 11 -14.33 -1.87 40.95
C ARG A 11 -13.79 -0.56 40.33
N VAL A 12 -12.48 -0.47 40.10
CA VAL A 12 -11.85 0.76 39.59
C VAL A 12 -12.13 0.98 38.10
N SER A 13 -12.17 -0.08 37.30
CA SER A 13 -12.46 0.00 35.85
C SER A 13 -13.96 0.11 35.54
N GLY A 14 -14.83 -0.25 36.49
CA GLY A 14 -16.27 -0.38 36.25
C GLY A 14 -16.66 -1.59 35.38
N VAL A 15 -15.71 -2.48 35.07
CA VAL A 15 -15.93 -3.72 34.30
C VAL A 15 -16.09 -4.88 35.28
N SER A 16 -17.12 -5.72 35.11
CA SER A 16 -17.31 -6.86 36.00
C SER A 16 -16.14 -7.86 35.94
N ALA A 17 -15.81 -8.50 37.07
CA ALA A 17 -14.76 -9.53 37.13
C ALA A 17 -14.99 -10.67 36.12
N ARG A 18 -16.26 -10.99 35.82
CA ARG A 18 -16.65 -11.94 34.77
C ARG A 18 -16.19 -11.47 33.38
N ASN A 19 -16.46 -10.21 33.02
CA ASN A 19 -16.06 -9.65 31.74
C ASN A 19 -14.54 -9.51 31.62
N ILE A 20 -13.85 -9.15 32.70
CA ILE A 20 -12.37 -9.09 32.72
C ILE A 20 -11.78 -10.47 32.40
N ARG A 21 -12.31 -11.56 32.97
CA ARG A 21 -11.88 -12.93 32.64
C ARG A 21 -12.16 -13.27 31.17
N ALA A 22 -13.35 -12.94 30.67
CA ALA A 22 -13.72 -13.18 29.28
C ALA A 22 -12.85 -12.39 28.29
N TYR A 23 -12.49 -11.14 28.61
CA TYR A 23 -11.59 -10.32 27.80
C TYR A 23 -10.18 -10.90 27.75
N ARG A 24 -9.68 -11.40 28.88
CA ARG A 24 -8.39 -12.11 28.93
C ARG A 24 -8.42 -13.38 28.08
N GLU A 25 -9.45 -14.21 28.21
CA GLU A 25 -9.60 -15.45 27.44
C GLU A 25 -9.67 -15.21 25.93
N ARG A 26 -10.25 -14.08 25.52
CA ARG A 26 -10.36 -13.67 24.11
C ARG A 26 -9.15 -12.86 23.61
N GLY A 27 -8.13 -12.64 24.44
CA GLY A 27 -6.92 -11.90 24.06
C GLY A 27 -7.05 -10.38 23.98
N LEU A 28 -8.17 -9.79 24.45
CA LEU A 28 -8.38 -8.35 24.52
C LEU A 28 -7.59 -7.70 25.67
N LEU A 29 -7.29 -8.47 26.71
CA LEU A 29 -6.56 -8.01 27.89
C LEU A 29 -5.30 -8.84 28.06
N ASP A 30 -4.19 -8.17 28.37
CA ASP A 30 -2.92 -8.86 28.58
C ASP A 30 -2.99 -9.81 29.79
N ALA A 31 -2.10 -10.79 29.77
CA ALA A 31 -2.04 -11.78 30.83
C ALA A 31 -1.52 -11.12 32.12
N PRO A 32 -2.23 -11.28 33.26
CA PRO A 32 -1.78 -10.72 34.52
C PRO A 32 -0.51 -11.41 34.99
N ARG A 33 0.31 -10.69 35.74
CA ARG A 33 1.46 -11.26 36.41
C ARG A 33 1.00 -12.22 37.51
N ARG A 34 1.55 -13.43 37.52
CA ARG A 34 1.25 -14.44 38.56
C ARG A 34 2.21 -14.28 39.72
N VAL A 35 1.67 -14.10 40.93
CA VAL A 35 2.42 -14.09 42.19
C VAL A 35 1.81 -15.14 43.11
N GLY A 36 2.49 -16.29 43.22
CA GLY A 36 1.97 -17.46 43.92
C GLY A 36 0.67 -17.97 43.29
N ARG A 37 -0.41 -18.02 44.07
CA ARG A 37 -1.76 -18.43 43.61
C ARG A 37 -2.63 -17.25 43.14
N SER A 38 -2.09 -16.03 43.13
CA SER A 38 -2.84 -14.82 42.81
C SER A 38 -2.42 -14.22 41.48
N ALA A 39 -3.40 -13.72 40.72
CA ALA A 39 -3.19 -12.90 39.53
C ALA A 39 -3.21 -11.43 39.92
N LEU A 40 -2.15 -10.70 39.60
CA LEU A 40 -2.00 -9.27 39.83
C LEU A 40 -2.03 -8.54 38.50
N TYR A 41 -2.83 -7.49 38.48
CA TYR A 41 -2.98 -6.54 37.38
C TYR A 41 -2.31 -5.23 37.78
N ASP A 42 -2.00 -4.38 36.81
CA ASP A 42 -1.38 -3.07 37.05
C ASP A 42 -2.16 -1.96 36.32
N ASP A 43 -1.62 -0.75 36.39
CA ASP A 43 -2.19 0.44 35.73
C ASP A 43 -2.33 0.27 34.21
N TYR A 44 -1.48 -0.56 33.59
CA TYR A 44 -1.57 -0.85 32.16
C TYR A 44 -2.85 -1.63 31.85
N HIS A 45 -3.18 -2.64 32.66
CA HIS A 45 -4.43 -3.39 32.51
C HIS A 45 -5.66 -2.51 32.74
N LEU A 46 -5.60 -1.57 33.68
CA LEU A 46 -6.68 -0.59 33.89
C LEU A 46 -6.87 0.30 32.64
N SER A 47 -5.78 0.78 32.06
CA SER A 47 -5.82 1.55 30.81
C SER A 47 -6.42 0.73 29.66
N GLN A 48 -6.03 -0.55 29.51
CA GLN A 48 -6.61 -1.45 28.51
C GLN A 48 -8.13 -1.61 28.69
N LEU A 49 -8.61 -1.82 29.92
CA LEU A 49 -10.05 -1.95 30.22
C LEU A 49 -10.84 -0.68 29.92
N ASN A 50 -10.28 0.50 30.21
CA ASN A 50 -10.89 1.78 29.87
C ASN A 50 -11.01 1.96 28.35
N THR A 51 -9.96 1.60 27.61
CA THR A 51 -9.95 1.62 26.13
C THR A 51 -10.97 0.65 25.54
N ILE A 52 -11.01 -0.60 26.02
CA ILE A 52 -12.01 -1.60 25.59
C ILE A 52 -13.43 -1.05 25.80
N SER A 53 -13.70 -0.49 26.97
CA SER A 53 -15.02 0.07 27.29
C SER A 53 -15.40 1.23 26.38
N HIS A 54 -14.44 2.10 26.05
CA HIS A 54 -14.65 3.22 25.14
C HIS A 54 -14.92 2.75 23.70
N LEU A 55 -14.17 1.76 23.20
CA LEU A 55 -14.36 1.20 21.86
C LEU A 55 -15.70 0.45 21.73
N LEU A 56 -16.08 -0.34 22.74
CA LEU A 56 -17.39 -0.99 22.79
C LEU A 56 -18.54 0.03 22.75
N ARG A 57 -18.42 1.15 23.49
CA ARG A 57 -19.41 2.25 23.44
C ARG A 57 -19.49 2.93 22.06
N LYS A 58 -18.41 2.91 21.29
CA LYS A 58 -18.36 3.40 19.90
C LYS A 58 -18.89 2.39 18.88
N GLY A 59 -19.38 1.23 19.31
CA GLY A 59 -19.99 0.20 18.45
C GLY A 59 -19.02 -0.86 17.93
N TYR A 60 -17.74 -0.83 18.33
CA TYR A 60 -16.79 -1.87 17.98
C TYR A 60 -17.15 -3.19 18.65
N ASN A 61 -17.06 -4.30 17.92
CA ASN A 61 -17.25 -5.63 18.48
C ASN A 61 -15.96 -6.14 19.17
N SER A 62 -16.09 -7.15 20.03
CA SER A 62 -14.94 -7.67 20.78
C SER A 62 -13.87 -8.35 19.93
N ALA A 63 -14.20 -8.82 18.73
CA ALA A 63 -13.23 -9.46 17.84
C ALA A 63 -12.26 -8.41 17.25
N HIS A 64 -12.79 -7.31 16.70
CA HIS A 64 -11.97 -6.20 16.19
C HIS A 64 -11.08 -5.59 17.27
N ILE A 65 -11.60 -5.47 18.51
CA ILE A 65 -10.82 -4.94 19.63
C ILE A 65 -9.69 -5.91 20.03
N ALA A 66 -9.92 -7.23 20.00
CA ALA A 66 -8.89 -8.21 20.31
C ALA A 66 -7.74 -8.16 19.29
N GLU A 67 -8.08 -8.02 18.01
CA GLU A 67 -7.13 -7.90 16.91
C GLU A 67 -6.28 -6.62 17.03
N PHE A 68 -6.91 -5.48 17.37
CA PHE A 68 -6.21 -4.23 17.70
C PHE A 68 -5.12 -4.42 18.77
N PHE A 69 -5.46 -5.04 19.90
CA PHE A 69 -4.48 -5.27 20.97
C PHE A 69 -3.42 -6.31 20.59
N ALA A 70 -3.75 -7.32 19.79
CA ALA A 70 -2.77 -8.29 19.30
C ALA A 70 -1.69 -7.66 18.43
N SER A 71 -2.08 -6.73 17.56
CA SER A 71 -1.18 -6.10 16.61
C SER A 71 -0.39 -4.93 17.22
N MET A 72 -0.96 -4.21 18.18
CA MET A 72 -0.20 -3.28 19.04
C MET A 72 0.98 -3.99 19.74
N ARG A 73 0.82 -5.26 20.13
CA ARG A 73 1.90 -6.08 20.71
C ARG A 73 2.96 -6.48 19.67
N GLN A 74 2.62 -6.47 18.39
CA GLN A 74 3.51 -6.83 17.28
C GLN A 74 4.17 -5.61 16.62
N GLY A 75 3.78 -4.38 17.00
CA GLY A 75 4.30 -3.14 16.42
C GLY A 75 3.74 -2.80 15.04
N THR A 76 2.62 -3.40 14.66
CA THR A 76 1.94 -3.19 13.36
C THR A 76 1.07 -1.93 13.39
N ASP A 77 0.98 -1.19 12.27
CA ASP A 77 0.25 0.09 12.18
C ASP A 77 -1.28 -0.10 12.32
N LEU A 78 -1.95 0.89 12.91
CA LEU A 78 -3.39 0.94 13.20
C LEU A 78 -4.25 0.81 11.93
N ALA A 79 -3.75 1.29 10.80
CA ALA A 79 -4.40 1.18 9.50
C ALA A 79 -4.46 -0.28 9.01
N ASP A 80 -3.43 -1.07 9.28
CA ASP A 80 -3.32 -2.47 8.86
C ASP A 80 -4.43 -3.32 9.49
N ILE A 81 -4.80 -2.93 10.71
CA ILE A 81 -5.58 -3.72 11.67
C ILE A 81 -7.08 -3.47 11.56
N LEU A 82 -7.51 -2.28 11.12
CA LEU A 82 -8.91 -1.97 10.83
C LEU A 82 -9.34 -2.41 9.42
N GLY A 83 -8.53 -3.24 8.75
CA GLY A 83 -8.71 -3.59 7.34
C GLY A 83 -8.46 -2.43 6.38
N LEU A 84 -7.90 -1.30 6.87
CA LEU A 84 -7.64 -0.13 6.03
C LEU A 84 -6.49 -0.38 5.07
N GLN A 85 -5.46 -1.18 5.41
CA GLN A 85 -4.43 -1.56 4.42
C GLN A 85 -4.98 -2.38 3.26
N GLN A 86 -5.74 -3.45 3.52
CA GLN A 86 -6.30 -4.27 2.44
C GLN A 86 -7.36 -3.49 1.62
N ALA A 87 -7.95 -2.46 2.21
CA ALA A 87 -8.85 -1.51 1.57
C ALA A 87 -8.14 -0.43 0.73
N VAL A 88 -7.00 0.09 1.20
CA VAL A 88 -6.17 1.15 0.57
C VAL A 88 -5.27 0.56 -0.51
N LEU A 89 -4.59 -0.54 -0.21
CA LEU A 89 -3.77 -1.30 -1.16
C LEU A 89 -4.64 -2.02 -2.20
N GLY A 90 -5.94 -2.22 -1.91
CA GLY A 90 -6.88 -2.95 -2.74
C GLY A 90 -6.46 -4.42 -2.91
N PRO A 91 -7.33 -5.29 -3.44
CA PRO A 91 -6.79 -6.46 -4.15
C PRO A 91 -5.90 -5.88 -5.25
N SER A 92 -4.61 -6.24 -5.25
CA SER A 92 -3.75 -5.93 -6.40
C SER A 92 -4.55 -6.31 -7.63
N LYS A 93 -4.71 -5.39 -8.59
CA LYS A 93 -5.30 -5.75 -9.89
C LYS A 93 -4.35 -6.78 -10.47
N VAL A 94 -4.53 -8.04 -10.10
CA VAL A 94 -4.06 -9.19 -10.85
C VAL A 94 -4.88 -9.08 -12.11
N SER A 95 -4.37 -8.27 -13.03
CA SER A 95 -4.90 -8.14 -14.36
C SER A 95 -5.04 -9.57 -14.83
N GLN A 96 -6.27 -9.98 -15.15
CA GLN A 96 -6.52 -11.31 -15.70
C GLN A 96 -5.85 -11.33 -17.08
N ASN A 97 -4.53 -11.56 -17.08
CA ASN A 97 -3.68 -11.41 -18.23
C ASN A 97 -3.64 -12.74 -18.96
N ASN A 98 -4.29 -12.75 -20.11
CA ASN A 98 -4.09 -13.75 -21.16
C ASN A 98 -2.77 -13.50 -21.93
N GLY A 99 -1.76 -12.90 -21.28
CA GLY A 99 -0.48 -12.58 -21.90
C GLY A 99 0.36 -13.84 -22.15
N THR A 100 0.85 -13.96 -23.37
CA THR A 100 1.81 -15.01 -23.79
C THR A 100 3.12 -14.85 -23.01
N PRO A 101 3.73 -15.95 -22.51
CA PRO A 101 5.04 -15.89 -21.87
C PRO A 101 6.09 -15.28 -22.80
N THR A 102 6.79 -14.25 -22.35
CA THR A 102 7.82 -13.55 -23.15
C THR A 102 9.09 -14.38 -23.28
N THR A 103 9.97 -14.01 -24.21
CA THR A 103 11.24 -14.74 -24.45
C THR A 103 12.35 -14.32 -23.47
N ILE A 104 12.09 -13.35 -22.61
CA ILE A 104 13.03 -12.85 -21.61
C ILE A 104 13.26 -13.92 -20.54
N ASP A 105 14.54 -14.22 -20.30
CA ASP A 105 14.99 -15.17 -19.28
C ASP A 105 14.70 -14.61 -17.87
N PRO A 106 13.95 -15.32 -17.01
CA PRO A 106 13.72 -14.93 -15.62
C PRO A 106 15.01 -14.65 -14.82
N ASP A 107 16.10 -15.36 -15.14
CA ASP A 107 17.36 -15.25 -14.40
C ASP A 107 18.26 -14.10 -14.91
N SER A 108 17.89 -13.48 -16.04
CA SER A 108 18.56 -12.27 -16.53
C SER A 108 18.38 -11.10 -15.56
N ASP A 109 19.27 -10.11 -15.63
CA ASP A 109 19.16 -8.90 -14.81
C ASP A 109 17.85 -8.14 -15.11
N GLU A 110 17.44 -8.07 -16.38
CA GLU A 110 16.17 -7.48 -16.78
C GLU A 110 14.97 -8.29 -16.26
N GLY A 111 15.00 -9.62 -16.36
CA GLY A 111 13.95 -10.50 -15.86
C GLY A 111 13.74 -10.37 -14.36
N ARG A 112 14.83 -10.41 -13.58
CA ARG A 112 14.81 -10.23 -12.13
C ARG A 112 14.23 -8.88 -11.72
N LYS A 113 14.65 -7.79 -12.39
CA LYS A 113 14.14 -6.44 -12.10
C LYS A 113 12.67 -6.27 -12.47
N LEU A 114 12.22 -6.81 -13.60
CA LEU A 114 10.80 -6.77 -13.97
C LEU A 114 9.91 -7.45 -12.93
N VAL A 115 10.37 -8.57 -12.34
CA VAL A 115 9.68 -9.27 -11.26
C VAL A 115 9.76 -8.49 -9.96
N GLU A 116 10.93 -7.94 -9.61
CA GLU A 116 11.14 -7.11 -8.41
C GLU A 116 10.22 -5.88 -8.38
N TYR A 117 10.05 -5.20 -9.52
CA TYR A 117 9.13 -4.07 -9.65
C TYR A 117 7.65 -4.48 -9.86
N GLY A 118 7.32 -5.78 -9.80
CA GLY A 118 5.95 -6.28 -9.93
C GLY A 118 5.35 -6.11 -11.33
N LEU A 119 6.18 -5.89 -12.35
CA LEU A 119 5.75 -5.75 -13.75
C LEU A 119 5.64 -7.08 -14.47
N ALA A 120 6.21 -8.14 -13.90
CA ALA A 120 6.13 -9.49 -14.45
C ALA A 120 6.09 -10.54 -13.35
N GLU A 121 5.58 -11.71 -13.70
CA GLU A 121 5.57 -12.91 -12.87
C GLU A 121 6.34 -14.04 -13.55
N VAL A 122 7.03 -14.87 -12.78
CA VAL A 122 7.73 -16.05 -13.31
C VAL A 122 6.72 -17.18 -13.54
N VAL A 123 6.66 -17.68 -14.76
CA VAL A 123 5.77 -18.76 -15.18
C VAL A 123 6.59 -19.84 -15.86
N GLY A 124 6.99 -20.85 -15.08
CA GLY A 124 7.89 -21.90 -15.54
C GLY A 124 9.29 -21.35 -15.81
N SER A 125 9.77 -21.47 -17.05
CA SER A 125 11.09 -20.97 -17.48
C SER A 125 11.05 -19.60 -18.18
N LYS A 126 9.93 -18.87 -18.08
CA LYS A 126 9.71 -17.59 -18.75
C LYS A 126 9.07 -16.59 -17.80
N ILE A 127 9.18 -15.31 -18.13
CA ILE A 127 8.40 -14.27 -17.45
C ILE A 127 7.10 -13.98 -18.21
N ARG A 128 6.06 -13.58 -17.48
CA ARG A 128 4.81 -13.04 -18.02
C ARG A 128 4.64 -11.63 -17.51
N VAL A 129 4.46 -10.68 -18.43
CA VAL A 129 4.26 -9.27 -18.08
C VAL A 129 2.82 -9.04 -17.58
N ASN A 130 2.69 -8.24 -16.52
CA ASN A 130 1.44 -7.98 -15.80
C ASN A 130 0.58 -6.90 -16.48
N ASP A 131 1.18 -6.06 -17.32
CA ASP A 131 0.46 -5.10 -18.16
C ASP A 131 0.28 -5.64 -19.58
N GLY A 132 -0.97 -5.72 -20.04
CA GLY A 132 -1.31 -6.27 -21.35
C GLY A 132 -0.75 -5.45 -22.52
N ALA A 133 -0.77 -4.12 -22.41
CA ALA A 133 -0.23 -3.26 -23.47
C ALA A 133 1.29 -3.36 -23.56
N ALA A 134 1.98 -3.44 -22.41
CA ALA A 134 3.41 -3.69 -22.36
C ALA A 134 3.78 -5.06 -22.94
N ALA A 135 2.99 -6.10 -22.64
CA ALA A 135 3.18 -7.45 -23.18
C ALA A 135 3.08 -7.45 -24.72
N GLU A 136 2.04 -6.83 -25.29
CA GLU A 136 1.86 -6.72 -26.75
C GLU A 136 3.02 -5.95 -27.42
N ILE A 137 3.51 -4.88 -26.78
CA ILE A 137 4.64 -4.10 -27.29
C ILE A 137 5.92 -4.94 -27.30
N LEU A 138 6.19 -5.68 -26.23
CA LEU A 138 7.37 -6.55 -26.14
C LEU A 138 7.28 -7.70 -27.15
N GLU A 139 6.11 -8.31 -27.32
CA GLU A 139 5.92 -9.43 -28.25
C GLU A 139 6.23 -9.05 -29.71
N ARG A 140 5.76 -7.88 -30.16
CA ARG A 140 6.02 -7.39 -31.53
C ARG A 140 7.41 -6.75 -31.71
N SER A 141 8.19 -6.60 -30.64
CA SER A 141 9.48 -5.93 -30.70
C SER A 141 10.58 -6.90 -31.16
N PRO A 142 11.45 -6.49 -32.10
CA PRO A 142 12.53 -7.35 -32.60
C PRO A 142 13.61 -7.63 -31.56
N ASP A 143 13.76 -6.77 -30.55
CA ASP A 143 14.69 -6.95 -29.43
C ASP A 143 13.95 -6.71 -28.10
N GLN A 144 13.32 -7.76 -27.56
CA GLN A 144 12.54 -7.67 -26.32
C GLN A 144 13.40 -7.23 -25.13
N VAL A 145 14.68 -7.63 -25.11
CA VAL A 145 15.62 -7.32 -24.01
C VAL A 145 15.95 -5.82 -24.00
N LEU A 146 16.16 -5.21 -25.17
CA LEU A 146 16.40 -3.77 -25.26
C LEU A 146 15.22 -2.95 -24.73
N TYR A 147 13.99 -3.33 -25.09
CA TYR A 147 12.78 -2.65 -24.62
C TYR A 147 12.56 -2.85 -23.12
N ALA A 148 12.75 -4.07 -22.61
CA ALA A 148 12.70 -4.36 -21.19
C ALA A 148 13.74 -3.53 -20.40
N ARG A 149 14.98 -3.45 -20.89
CA ARG A 149 16.03 -2.64 -20.28
C ARG A 149 15.68 -1.16 -20.24
N ALA A 150 15.11 -0.63 -21.32
CA ALA A 150 14.67 0.77 -21.38
C ALA A 150 13.55 1.04 -20.36
N LEU A 151 12.58 0.12 -20.26
CA LEU A 151 11.48 0.19 -19.29
C LEU A 151 12.00 0.17 -17.84
N VAL A 152 12.86 -0.79 -17.51
CA VAL A 152 13.47 -0.91 -16.18
C VAL A 152 14.23 0.36 -15.80
N ARG A 153 15.05 0.90 -16.71
CA ARG A 153 15.78 2.16 -16.46
C ARG A 153 14.86 3.34 -16.22
N PHE A 154 13.76 3.42 -16.97
CA PHE A 154 12.77 4.48 -16.78
C PHE A 154 12.14 4.38 -15.39
N ILE A 155 11.76 3.18 -14.94
CA ILE A 155 11.14 2.95 -13.63
C ILE A 155 12.12 3.24 -12.51
N GLU A 156 13.37 2.79 -12.61
CA GLU A 156 14.44 3.11 -11.65
C GLU A 156 14.64 4.62 -11.51
N ALA A 157 14.64 5.35 -12.63
CA ALA A 157 14.78 6.81 -12.62
C ALA A 157 13.53 7.52 -12.07
N ALA A 158 12.34 6.92 -12.24
CA ALA A 158 11.08 7.50 -11.82
C ALA A 158 10.68 7.12 -10.38
N ALA A 159 11.30 6.12 -9.77
CA ALA A 159 10.89 5.55 -8.48
C ALA A 159 10.67 6.61 -7.40
N HIS A 160 11.69 7.44 -7.14
CA HIS A 160 11.60 8.52 -6.14
C HIS A 160 10.49 9.53 -6.47
N SER A 161 10.35 9.93 -7.74
CA SER A 161 9.31 10.86 -8.17
C SER A 161 7.90 10.27 -8.02
N VAL A 162 7.74 8.96 -8.21
CA VAL A 162 6.47 8.27 -8.01
C VAL A 162 6.14 8.20 -6.53
N ASP A 163 7.13 7.92 -5.66
CA ASP A 163 6.95 7.93 -4.21
C ASP A 163 6.57 9.32 -3.70
N ASP A 164 7.24 10.38 -4.15
CA ASP A 164 6.92 11.77 -3.81
C ASP A 164 5.47 12.14 -4.22
N LEU A 165 5.06 11.71 -5.42
CA LEU A 165 3.69 11.92 -5.90
C LEU A 165 2.66 11.14 -5.08
N ALA A 166 2.98 9.91 -4.69
CA ALA A 166 2.12 9.08 -3.85
C ALA A 166 1.97 9.70 -2.46
N GLU A 167 3.06 10.18 -1.85
CA GLU A 167 3.04 10.88 -0.57
C GLU A 167 2.19 12.15 -0.63
N ALA A 168 2.40 12.99 -1.65
CA ALA A 168 1.60 14.20 -1.84
C ALA A 168 0.11 13.90 -2.02
N PHE A 169 -0.22 12.84 -2.75
CA PHE A 169 -1.59 12.39 -2.96
C PHE A 169 -2.24 11.94 -1.64
N VAL A 170 -1.55 11.10 -0.86
CA VAL A 170 -2.02 10.63 0.45
C VAL A 170 -2.17 11.79 1.44
N ALA A 171 -1.20 12.70 1.49
CA ALA A 171 -1.25 13.88 2.35
C ALA A 171 -2.51 14.73 2.06
N SER A 172 -2.83 14.93 0.78
CA SER A 172 -4.02 15.67 0.35
C SER A 172 -5.33 14.98 0.81
N LEU A 173 -5.39 13.65 0.74
CA LEU A 173 -6.53 12.88 1.23
C LEU A 173 -6.70 12.98 2.75
N VAL A 174 -5.60 12.84 3.49
CA VAL A 174 -5.59 12.95 4.95
C VAL A 174 -6.04 14.34 5.39
N GLU A 175 -5.60 15.40 4.71
CA GLU A 175 -6.00 16.77 4.98
C GLU A 175 -7.50 17.00 4.71
N LEU A 176 -8.01 16.50 3.58
CA LEU A 176 -9.44 16.58 3.25
C LEU A 176 -10.29 15.88 4.32
N TYR A 177 -9.88 14.67 4.74
CA TYR A 177 -10.60 13.91 5.75
C TYR A 177 -10.55 14.58 7.12
N ARG A 178 -9.37 15.08 7.54
CA ARG A 178 -9.22 15.85 8.80
C ARG A 178 -10.10 17.09 8.84
N THR A 179 -10.22 17.80 7.73
CA THR A 179 -11.09 18.99 7.62
C THR A 179 -12.57 18.61 7.74
N ARG A 180 -12.96 17.46 7.19
CA ARG A 180 -14.36 16.99 7.19
C ARG A 180 -14.82 16.46 8.54
N VAL A 181 -13.97 15.72 9.25
CA VAL A 181 -14.37 14.91 10.42
C VAL A 181 -13.69 15.32 11.74
N GLY A 182 -12.63 16.12 11.67
CA GLY A 182 -11.86 16.61 12.82
C GLY A 182 -10.68 15.71 13.20
N ALA A 183 -9.62 16.29 13.77
CA ALA A 183 -8.32 15.63 13.97
C ALA A 183 -8.33 14.41 14.92
N ASN A 184 -9.35 14.25 15.77
CA ASN A 184 -9.44 13.20 16.79
C ASN A 184 -10.61 12.22 16.55
N TYR A 185 -11.14 12.17 15.33
CA TYR A 185 -12.22 11.26 15.00
C TYR A 185 -11.69 9.84 14.82
N LEU A 186 -12.27 8.90 15.56
CA LEU A 186 -12.07 7.47 15.33
C LEU A 186 -13.34 6.96 14.63
N PRO A 187 -13.26 6.54 13.36
CA PRO A 187 -14.44 6.13 12.61
C PRO A 187 -15.15 4.98 13.28
N ARG A 188 -16.47 4.89 13.15
CA ARG A 188 -17.21 3.74 13.69
C ARG A 188 -17.09 2.55 12.73
N PRO A 189 -17.29 1.31 13.20
CA PRO A 189 -17.17 0.12 12.34
C PRO A 189 -18.08 0.15 11.11
N ASP A 190 -19.28 0.73 11.23
CA ASP A 190 -20.25 0.92 10.15
C ASP A 190 -19.83 1.98 9.13
N GLU A 191 -18.95 2.90 9.52
CA GLU A 191 -18.40 3.95 8.65
C GLU A 191 -17.11 3.50 7.93
N LEU A 192 -16.48 2.40 8.37
CA LEU A 192 -15.26 1.88 7.75
C LEU A 192 -15.50 1.46 6.29
N ASP A 193 -16.67 0.91 5.98
CA ASP A 193 -17.04 0.54 4.61
C ASP A 193 -17.21 1.76 3.71
N GLU A 194 -17.73 2.87 4.25
CA GLU A 194 -17.87 4.13 3.52
C GLU A 194 -16.49 4.75 3.26
N ILE A 195 -15.63 4.81 4.28
CA ILE A 195 -14.26 5.32 4.16
C ILE A 195 -13.45 4.49 3.16
N ARG A 196 -13.62 3.17 3.18
CA ARG A 196 -13.02 2.26 2.21
C ARG A 196 -13.45 2.61 0.78
N ARG A 197 -14.74 2.82 0.55
CA ARG A 197 -15.26 3.16 -0.78
C ARG A 197 -14.69 4.49 -1.25
N ILE A 198 -14.68 5.50 -0.38
CA ILE A 198 -14.10 6.82 -0.68
C ILE A 198 -12.62 6.70 -1.04
N ALA A 199 -11.82 5.98 -0.24
CA ALA A 199 -10.40 5.79 -0.51
C ALA A 199 -10.16 5.09 -1.87
N GLN A 200 -10.98 4.09 -2.22
CA GLN A 200 -10.91 3.40 -3.50
C GLN A 200 -11.27 4.31 -4.68
N ASP A 201 -12.34 5.10 -4.55
CA ASP A 201 -12.77 6.05 -5.57
C ASP A 201 -11.69 7.12 -5.82
N TYR A 202 -11.10 7.64 -4.74
CA TYR A 202 -10.00 8.61 -4.83
C TYR A 202 -8.77 8.00 -5.49
N ARG A 203 -8.37 6.77 -5.11
CA ARG A 203 -7.24 6.10 -5.76
C ARG A 203 -7.48 5.93 -7.26
N ALA A 204 -8.66 5.44 -7.66
CA ALA A 204 -9.00 5.29 -9.07
C ALA A 204 -8.99 6.64 -9.81
N LEU A 205 -9.44 7.71 -9.16
CA LEU A 205 -9.36 9.07 -9.71
C LEU A 205 -7.91 9.54 -9.85
N GLY A 206 -7.08 9.32 -8.82
CA GLY A 206 -5.65 9.64 -8.83
C GLY A 206 -4.90 8.91 -9.95
N GLU A 207 -5.10 7.60 -10.10
CA GLU A 207 -4.53 6.79 -11.18
C GLU A 207 -4.84 7.40 -12.57
N ASN A 208 -6.11 7.74 -12.82
CA ASN A 208 -6.54 8.32 -14.10
C ASN A 208 -5.98 9.73 -14.33
N VAL A 209 -5.97 10.58 -13.30
CA VAL A 209 -5.45 11.95 -13.40
C VAL A 209 -3.95 11.94 -13.67
N ILE A 210 -3.18 11.14 -12.92
CA ILE A 210 -1.73 11.05 -13.10
C ILE A 210 -1.39 10.48 -14.48
N ALA A 211 -2.07 9.43 -14.93
CA ALA A 211 -1.87 8.90 -16.28
C ALA A 211 -2.12 9.96 -17.38
N ALA A 212 -3.20 10.75 -17.25
CA ALA A 212 -3.50 11.82 -18.18
C ALA A 212 -2.48 12.97 -18.13
N GLN A 213 -1.99 13.34 -16.94
CA GLN A 213 -0.95 14.36 -16.79
C GLN A 213 0.38 13.88 -17.38
N PHE A 214 0.73 12.61 -17.16
CA PHE A 214 1.93 11.99 -17.72
C PHE A 214 1.89 11.97 -19.26
N ASP A 215 0.77 11.58 -19.87
CA ASP A 215 0.62 11.61 -21.34
C ASP A 215 0.82 13.03 -21.90
N ARG A 216 0.20 14.03 -21.25
CA ARG A 216 0.35 15.45 -21.66
C ARG A 216 1.79 15.92 -21.53
N ALA A 217 2.44 15.63 -20.41
CA ALA A 217 3.83 16.02 -20.14
C ALA A 217 4.79 15.36 -21.14
N THR A 218 4.61 14.06 -21.38
CA THR A 218 5.42 13.28 -22.32
C THR A 218 5.26 13.83 -23.73
N ARG A 219 4.02 14.06 -24.20
CA ARG A 219 3.76 14.63 -25.52
C ARG A 219 4.42 16.00 -25.68
N ARG A 220 4.34 16.86 -24.66
CA ARG A 220 5.00 18.16 -24.65
C ARG A 220 6.52 18.02 -24.81
N GLN A 221 7.14 17.16 -24.00
CA GLN A 221 8.60 16.97 -24.01
C GLN A 221 9.11 16.30 -25.29
N MET A 222 8.32 15.38 -25.87
CA MET A 222 8.62 14.76 -27.17
C MET A 222 8.61 15.79 -28.30
N VAL A 223 7.63 16.70 -28.32
CA VAL A 223 7.58 17.77 -29.32
C VAL A 223 8.80 18.69 -29.19
N THR A 224 9.15 19.11 -27.98
CA THR A 224 10.34 19.95 -27.73
C THR A 224 11.63 19.23 -28.12
N SER A 225 11.79 17.96 -27.74
CA SER A 225 13.00 17.19 -28.06
C SER A 225 13.14 16.90 -29.55
N ALA A 226 12.03 16.66 -30.26
CA ALA A 226 12.02 16.50 -31.71
C ALA A 226 12.41 17.81 -32.40
N SER A 227 11.88 18.95 -31.96
CA SER A 227 12.28 20.27 -32.47
C SER A 227 13.77 20.55 -32.24
N ASP A 228 14.31 20.25 -31.06
CA ASP A 228 15.73 20.46 -30.72
C ASP A 228 16.67 19.48 -31.46
N TYR A 229 16.24 18.24 -31.68
CA TYR A 229 16.98 17.27 -32.50
C TYR A 229 17.01 17.71 -33.96
N THR A 230 15.86 18.11 -34.51
CA THR A 230 15.76 18.59 -35.90
C THR A 230 16.54 19.89 -36.09
N ALA A 231 16.46 20.83 -35.13
CA ALA A 231 17.23 22.06 -35.15
C ALA A 231 18.74 21.80 -35.04
N ARG A 232 19.19 20.86 -34.19
CA ARG A 232 20.62 20.45 -34.14
C ARG A 232 21.10 19.84 -35.45
N ILE A 233 20.28 19.02 -36.11
CA ILE A 233 20.66 18.43 -37.41
C ILE A 233 20.72 19.51 -38.48
N LEU A 234 19.73 20.41 -38.53
CA LEU A 234 19.65 21.47 -39.52
C LEU A 234 20.72 22.56 -39.34
N LEU A 235 21.08 22.88 -38.09
CA LEU A 235 22.06 23.95 -37.77
C LEU A 235 23.48 23.41 -37.54
N GLY A 236 23.65 22.13 -37.21
CA GLY A 236 24.94 21.50 -36.91
C GLY A 236 25.60 20.76 -38.07
N GLY A 237 24.94 20.63 -39.24
CA GLY A 237 25.56 20.17 -40.50
C GLY A 237 26.02 18.70 -40.55
N ALA A 238 25.74 17.87 -39.54
CA ALA A 238 26.14 16.46 -39.53
C ALA A 238 25.08 15.57 -40.20
N TRP A 239 25.05 15.57 -41.54
CA TRP A 239 24.33 14.55 -42.32
C TRP A 239 25.34 13.74 -43.13
N GLU A 240 25.77 12.59 -42.61
CA GLU A 240 26.44 11.56 -43.43
C GLU A 240 25.45 10.48 -43.83
N PRO A 241 25.08 10.36 -45.12
CA PRO A 241 24.32 9.22 -45.59
C PRO A 241 25.26 8.02 -45.67
N ARG A 242 25.01 7.01 -44.85
CA ARG A 242 25.66 5.70 -44.97
C ARG A 242 25.35 5.13 -46.36
N ARG A 243 26.31 5.23 -47.30
CA ARG A 243 26.24 4.55 -48.60
C ARG A 243 26.25 3.04 -48.33
N ARG A 244 25.16 2.36 -48.69
CA ARG A 244 25.17 0.90 -48.88
C ARG A 244 25.99 0.61 -50.15
N GLY A 245 27.19 0.07 -49.96
CA GLY A 245 27.99 -0.53 -51.02
C GLY A 245 27.39 -1.88 -51.43
N ALA A 246 27.54 -2.17 -52.73
CA ALA A 246 27.01 -3.30 -53.49
C ALA A 246 27.52 -4.67 -53.02
#